data_AF-A0A820M2M7-F1
#
_entry.id   AF-A0A820M2M7-F1
#
_cell.length_a   1.000
_cell.length_b   1.000
_cell.length_c   1.000
_cell.angle_alpha   90.00
_cell.angle_beta   90.00
_cell.angle_gamma   90.00
#
_symmetry.space_group_name_H-M   'P 1'
#
loop_
_entity.id
_entity.type
_entity.pdbx_description
1 polymer ?
#
loop_
_entity_poly.entity_id
_entity_poly.type
_entity_poly.pdbx_seq_one_letter_code
_entity_poly.pdbx_strand_id
1 'polypeptide(L)' 'FSFSHIAQGCGYKHVIIATNQFEINEAMEKIRAINSDGPILLERRIQTGHRKNLGRPTRSTDENKKDFMHFLQLN' A
#
# COMPACT_ATOMS: atom_id res chain seq x y z
N PHE A 1 2.01 10.19 -13.73
CA PHE A 1 0.79 9.41 -14.06
C PHE A 1 -0.28 9.69 -13.03
N SER A 2 -1.56 9.63 -13.40
CA SER A 2 -2.69 9.82 -12.48
C SER A 2 -3.48 8.52 -12.35
N PHE A 3 -3.39 7.88 -11.18
CA PHE A 3 -4.10 6.62 -10.93
C PHE A 3 -5.60 6.78 -10.99
N SER A 4 -6.13 7.93 -10.54
CA SER A 4 -7.54 8.24 -10.66
C SER A 4 -8.08 8.18 -12.11
N HIS A 5 -7.38 8.81 -13.05
CA HIS A 5 -7.79 8.81 -14.46
C HIS A 5 -7.61 7.44 -15.11
N ILE A 6 -6.55 6.71 -14.76
CA ILE A 6 -6.34 5.35 -15.24
C ILE A 6 -7.49 4.44 -14.78
N ALA A 7 -7.86 4.48 -13.50
CA ALA A 7 -8.94 3.65 -12.98
C ALA A 7 -10.29 3.97 -13.63
N GLN A 8 -10.59 5.25 -13.86
CA GLN A 8 -11.78 5.64 -14.62
C GLN A 8 -11.77 5.04 -16.03
N GLY A 9 -10.63 5.12 -16.74
CA GLY A 9 -10.47 4.51 -18.06
C GLY A 9 -10.58 2.97 -18.06
N CYS A 10 -10.27 2.33 -16.93
CA CYS A 10 -10.42 0.88 -16.73
C CYS A 10 -11.82 0.46 -16.26
N GLY A 11 -12.79 1.38 -16.15
CA GLY A 11 -14.18 1.06 -15.80
C GLY A 11 -14.49 1.04 -14.30
N TYR A 12 -13.62 1.62 -13.46
CA TYR A 12 -13.95 1.81 -12.04
C TYR A 12 -15.05 2.86 -11.92
N LYS A 13 -16.20 2.46 -11.36
CA LYS A 13 -17.37 3.34 -11.20
C LYS A 13 -17.12 4.46 -10.19
N HIS A 14 -16.30 4.19 -9.18
CA HIS A 14 -15.99 5.14 -8.13
C HIS A 14 -14.48 5.25 -7.92
N VAL A 15 -14.01 6.48 -7.86
CA VAL A 15 -12.61 6.82 -7.55
C VAL A 15 -12.62 7.92 -6.51
N ILE A 16 -11.97 7.66 -5.38
CA ILE A 16 -11.88 8.58 -4.24
C ILE A 16 -10.40 8.88 -4.01
N ILE A 17 -10.07 10.15 -3.77
CA ILE A 17 -8.70 10.59 -3.49
C ILE A 17 -8.68 11.12 -2.05
N ALA A 18 -7.73 10.65 -1.26
CA ALA A 18 -7.51 11.12 0.11
C ALA A 18 -6.06 11.56 0.29
N THR A 19 -5.87 12.75 0.85
CA THR A 19 -4.58 13.43 1.00
C THR A 19 -4.15 13.60 2.46
N ASN A 20 -5.07 13.38 3.40
CA ASN A 20 -4.82 13.46 4.83
C ASN A 20 -5.62 12.39 5.59
N GLN A 21 -5.33 12.24 6.88
CA GLN A 21 -5.92 11.20 7.71
C GLN A 21 -7.44 11.31 7.84
N PHE A 22 -7.98 12.54 7.87
CA PHE A 22 -9.41 12.77 7.98
C PHE A 22 -10.13 12.31 6.71
N GLU A 23 -9.61 12.69 5.54
CA GLU A 23 -10.14 12.27 4.24
C GLU A 23 -10.10 10.75 4.05
N ILE A 24 -9.11 10.06 4.62
CA ILE A 24 -9.08 8.59 4.60
C ILE A 24 -10.27 8.02 5.36
N ASN A 25 -10.55 8.52 6.57
CA ASN A 25 -11.68 8.03 7.36
C ASN A 25 -13.01 8.31 6.66
N GLU A 26 -13.17 9.52 6.11
CA GLU A 26 -14.35 9.90 5.34
C GLU A 26 -14.51 9.02 4.08
N ALA A 27 -13.41 8.76 3.36
CA ALA A 27 -13.41 7.87 2.21
C ALA A 27 -13.85 6.45 2.59
N MET A 28 -13.43 5.93 3.75
CA MET A 28 -13.83 4.62 4.22
C MET A 28 -15.33 4.56 4.55
N GLU A 29 -15.90 5.60 5.15
CA GLU A 29 -17.36 5.66 5.36
C GLU A 29 -18.11 5.74 4.03
N LYS A 30 -17.63 6.56 3.08
CA LYS A 30 -18.22 6.65 1.74
C LYS A 30 -18.19 5.30 1.02
N ILE A 31 -17.07 4.59 1.06
CA ILE A 31 -16.93 3.26 0.44
C ILE A 31 -17.94 2.27 1.05
N ARG A 32 -18.14 2.30 2.37
CA ARG A 32 -19.13 1.44 3.04
C ARG A 32 -20.57 1.78 2.67
N ALA A 33 -20.87 3.07 2.49
CA ALA A 33 -22.21 3.54 2.15
C ALA A 33 -22.55 3.35 0.67
N ILE A 34 -21.54 3.27 -0.20
CA ILE A 34 -21.73 3.02 -1.62
C ILE A 34 -22.14 1.56 -1.83
N ASN A 35 -23.38 1.36 -2.27
CA ASN A 35 -23.79 0.09 -2.86
C ASN A 35 -23.33 0.09 -4.34
N SER A 36 -22.20 -0.56 -4.62
CA SER A 36 -21.54 -0.52 -5.93
C SER A 36 -21.50 -1.90 -6.58
N ASP A 37 -22.08 -2.00 -7.78
CA ASP A 37 -21.89 -3.14 -8.68
C ASP A 37 -20.54 -3.01 -9.42
N GLY A 38 -19.43 -3.02 -8.68
CA GLY A 38 -18.10 -2.90 -9.26
C GLY A 38 -17.00 -2.44 -8.29
N PRO A 39 -15.74 -2.42 -8.77
CA PRO A 39 -14.61 -2.02 -7.94
C PRO A 39 -14.57 -0.51 -7.72
N ILE A 40 -14.09 -0.13 -6.53
CA ILE A 40 -13.85 1.25 -6.11
C ILE A 40 -12.35 1.44 -5.92
N LEU A 41 -11.78 2.52 -6.47
CA LEU A 41 -10.39 2.92 -6.18
C LEU A 41 -10.37 3.98 -5.08
N LEU A 42 -9.57 3.75 -4.04
CA LEU A 42 -9.15 4.79 -3.10
C LEU A 42 -7.66 5.12 -3.31
N GLU A 43 -7.38 6.28 -3.91
CA GLU A 43 -6.03 6.80 -4.09
C GLU A 43 -5.60 7.59 -2.84
N ARG A 44 -4.76 6.99 -2.00
CA ARG A 44 -4.15 7.69 -0.86
C ARG A 44 -2.87 8.39 -1.29
N ARG A 45 -2.90 9.73 -1.34
CA ARG A 45 -1.73 10.58 -1.57
C ARG A 45 -1.04 10.86 -0.25
N ILE A 46 0.24 10.52 -0.18
CA ILE A 46 1.10 10.80 0.97
C ILE A 46 2.26 11.65 0.51
N GLN A 47 2.77 12.51 1.40
CA GLN A 47 4.03 13.20 1.13
C GLN A 47 5.15 12.17 1.00
N THR A 48 6.09 12.43 0.09
CA THR A 48 7.31 11.64 -0.04
C THR A 48 8.21 11.94 1.15
N GLY A 49 8.08 11.15 2.21
CA GLY A 49 9.00 11.12 3.35
C GLY A 49 9.60 9.73 3.46
N HIS A 50 10.91 9.64 3.58
CA HIS A 50 11.60 8.36 3.80
C HIS A 50 11.02 7.70 5.06
N ARG A 51 10.38 6.54 4.90
CA ARG A 51 10.16 5.65 6.03
C ARG A 51 11.55 5.34 6.59
N LYS A 52 11.86 5.82 7.81
CA LYS A 52 13.15 5.53 8.47
C LYS A 52 13.46 4.04 8.50
N ASN A 53 12.43 3.22 8.54
CA ASN A 53 12.51 1.77 8.44
C ASN A 53 11.51 1.25 7.41
N LEU A 54 12.02 0.80 6.26
CA LEU A 54 11.24 0.17 5.19
C LEU A 54 11.03 -1.34 5.42
N GLY A 55 11.34 -1.85 6.61
CA GLY A 55 11.43 -3.28 6.87
C GLY A 55 12.76 -3.87 6.39
N ARG A 56 13.83 -3.05 6.31
CA ARG A 56 15.16 -3.58 6.06
C ARG A 56 15.53 -4.46 7.26
N PRO A 57 15.93 -5.73 7.05
CA PRO A 57 16.47 -6.54 8.12
C PRO A 57 17.55 -5.74 8.85
N THR A 58 17.47 -5.66 10.18
CA THR A 58 18.49 -5.02 11.00
C THR A 58 19.79 -5.82 11.01
N ARG A 59 19.71 -7.10 10.63
CA ARG A 59 20.87 -7.96 10.40
C ARG A 59 21.66 -7.49 9.19
N SER A 60 22.97 -7.54 9.33
CA SER A 60 23.89 -7.36 8.22
C SER A 60 23.70 -8.47 7.18
N THR A 61 24.13 -8.19 5.95
CA THR A 61 24.15 -9.17 4.87
C THR A 61 24.97 -10.41 5.25
N ASP A 62 26.05 -10.22 6.01
CA ASP A 62 26.93 -11.30 6.45
C ASP A 62 26.27 -12.22 7.49
N GLU A 63 25.52 -11.66 8.45
CA GLU A 63 24.76 -12.43 9.43
C GLU A 63 23.67 -13.26 8.75
N ASN A 64 22.90 -12.65 7.84
CA ASN A 64 21.87 -13.38 7.08
C ASN A 64 22.45 -14.54 6.27
N LYS A 65 23.63 -14.36 5.67
CA LYS A 65 24.33 -15.44 4.95
C LYS A 65 24.71 -16.58 5.90
N LYS A 66 25.29 -16.27 7.06
CA LYS A 66 25.70 -17.28 8.05
C LYS A 66 24.51 -18.09 8.55
N ASP A 67 23.42 -17.41 8.90
CA ASP A 67 22.20 -18.05 9.39
C ASP A 67 21.60 -19.00 8.34
N PHE A 68 21.56 -18.58 7.08
CA PHE A 68 21.06 -19.41 5.98
C PHE A 68 21.92 -20.67 5.76
N MET A 69 23.25 -20.52 5.75
CA MET A 69 24.15 -21.66 5.59
C MET A 69 24.06 -22.63 6.77
N HIS A 70 23.90 -22.11 7.99
CA HIS A 70 23.70 -22.93 9.18
C HIS A 70 22.37 -23.70 9.12
N PHE A 71 21.29 -23.06 8.70
CA PHE A 71 19.98 -23.70 8.49
C PHE A 71 20.07 -24.88 7.51
N LEU A 72 20.82 -24.75 6.42
CA LEU A 72 21.02 -25.81 5.43
C LEU A 72 21.93 -26.96 5.90
N GLN A 73 22.71 -26.77 6.96
CA GLN A 73 23.57 -27.81 7.54
C GLN A 73 22.88 -28.59 8.66
N LEU A 74 21.86 -28.00 9.28
CA LEU A 74 21.07 -28.64 10.33
C LEU A 74 19.87 -29.46 9.81
N ASN A 75 19.57 -29.35 8.51
CA ASN A 75 18.57 -30.14 7.79
C ASN A 75 19.24 -30.98 6.71
#